data_AF-A0A926GG71-F1
#
_entry.id   AF-A0A926GG71-F1
#
_cell.length_a   1.000
_cell.length_b   1.000
_cell.length_c   1.000
_cell.angle_alpha   90.00
_cell.angle_beta   90.00
_cell.angle_gamma   90.00
#
_symmetry.space_group_name_H-M   'P 1'
#
loop_
_entity.id
_entity.type
_entity.pdbx_description
1 polymer ?
#
loop_
_entity_poly.entity_id
_entity_poly.type
_entity_poly.pdbx_seq_one_letter_code
_entity_poly.pdbx_strand_id
1 'polypeptide(L)'
;MTSLDELAPIPFHDADAPQRARMLSRLADTELAVALMAEPMGNDVELRMFPFEGGQVALACDSEDRLADFFGQVVDYIGLPGRVLAELLKAEGAGLLVNPGHPSEMFLDADMLDWLTGALAGAPEADEAHLQLIAPAKDTSDALAQPLAARLADMRGLITGAALVGVAGQDGTASHLLLIAGAEAARQPQIAKALAEALAFLPPQPGGVDISFTDNAVAPGALLFDLTPPEEPVQPKSPKGPPILR
;
A
#
# COMPACT_ATOMS: atom_id res chain seq x y z
N MET A 1 -8.53 -12.44 -9.62
CA MET A 1 -7.26 -11.72 -9.39
C MET A 1 -7.56 -10.61 -8.41
N THR A 2 -6.76 -10.50 -7.36
CA THR A 2 -6.88 -9.48 -6.31
C THR A 2 -5.94 -8.30 -6.58
N SER A 3 -6.10 -7.19 -5.84
CA SER A 3 -5.17 -6.06 -5.95
C SER A 3 -3.73 -6.43 -5.59
N LEU A 4 -3.52 -7.43 -4.73
CA LEU A 4 -2.18 -7.95 -4.44
C LEU A 4 -1.62 -8.75 -5.63
N ASP A 5 -2.44 -9.55 -6.32
CA ASP A 5 -1.99 -10.27 -7.53
C ASP A 5 -1.56 -9.29 -8.63
N GLU A 6 -2.29 -8.18 -8.80
CA GLU A 6 -1.97 -7.16 -9.81
C GLU A 6 -0.60 -6.51 -9.57
N LEU A 7 -0.16 -6.47 -8.31
CA LEU A 7 1.17 -6.00 -7.92
C LEU A 7 2.21 -7.13 -7.87
N ALA A 8 1.86 -8.36 -8.28
CA ALA A 8 2.77 -9.49 -8.30
C ALA A 8 2.98 -10.07 -9.71
N PRO A 9 3.31 -9.26 -10.74
CA PRO A 9 3.65 -9.79 -12.07
C PRO A 9 4.96 -10.58 -12.06
N ILE A 10 5.81 -10.32 -11.05
CA ILE A 10 7.01 -11.09 -10.69
C ILE A 10 6.77 -11.58 -9.26
N PRO A 11 7.06 -12.86 -8.94
CA PRO A 11 6.93 -13.38 -7.58
C PRO A 11 7.70 -12.53 -6.57
N PHE A 12 7.14 -12.35 -5.36
CA PHE A 12 7.71 -11.45 -4.36
C PHE A 12 9.20 -11.69 -4.09
N HIS A 13 9.61 -12.96 -4.00
CA HIS A 13 11.01 -13.32 -3.70
C HIS A 13 11.98 -13.18 -4.87
N ASP A 14 11.46 -13.08 -6.10
CA ASP A 14 12.23 -12.83 -7.31
C ASP A 14 12.20 -11.35 -7.74
N ALA A 15 11.33 -10.56 -7.11
CA ALA A 15 11.11 -9.16 -7.44
C ALA A 15 12.23 -8.27 -6.90
N ASP A 16 12.49 -7.17 -7.61
CA ASP A 16 13.43 -6.16 -7.15
C ASP A 16 12.93 -5.44 -5.88
N ALA A 17 13.82 -4.72 -5.19
CA ALA A 17 13.46 -4.04 -3.96
C ALA A 17 12.29 -3.05 -4.11
N PRO A 18 12.22 -2.21 -5.18
CA PRO A 18 11.08 -1.32 -5.39
C PRO A 18 9.74 -2.06 -5.55
N GLN A 19 9.71 -3.15 -6.32
CA GLN A 19 8.48 -3.92 -6.52
C GLN A 19 8.04 -4.62 -5.22
N ARG A 20 8.96 -5.23 -4.48
CA ARG A 20 8.67 -5.84 -3.17
C ARG A 20 8.08 -4.84 -2.19
N ALA A 21 8.67 -3.65 -2.12
CA ALA A 21 8.21 -2.62 -1.22
C ALA A 21 6.79 -2.12 -1.58
N ARG A 22 6.44 -2.04 -2.88
CA ARG A 22 5.05 -1.78 -3.31
C ARG A 22 4.07 -2.87 -2.87
N MET A 23 4.47 -4.14 -2.97
CA MET A 23 3.65 -5.27 -2.52
C MET A 23 3.41 -5.21 -1.00
N LEU A 24 4.46 -4.93 -0.21
CA LEU A 24 4.37 -4.78 1.25
C LEU A 24 3.51 -3.58 1.67
N SER A 25 3.64 -2.45 0.98
CA SER A 25 2.79 -1.28 1.19
C SER A 25 1.32 -1.61 0.95
N ARG A 26 0.98 -2.35 -0.13
CA ARG A 26 -0.40 -2.78 -0.37
C ARG A 26 -0.87 -3.81 0.65
N LEU A 27 -0.01 -4.75 1.05
CA LEU A 27 -0.33 -5.77 2.05
C LEU A 27 -0.74 -5.12 3.37
N ALA A 28 -0.05 -4.07 3.80
CA ALA A 28 -0.34 -3.36 5.05
C ALA A 28 -1.80 -2.85 5.13
N ASP A 29 -2.37 -2.46 4.00
CA ASP A 29 -3.76 -1.96 3.87
C ASP A 29 -4.76 -3.02 3.43
N THR A 30 -4.30 -4.22 3.08
CA THR A 30 -5.17 -5.31 2.64
C THR A 30 -5.76 -6.01 3.86
N GLU A 31 -7.08 -6.20 3.87
CA GLU A 31 -7.74 -7.07 4.84
C GLU A 31 -7.43 -8.53 4.49
N LEU A 32 -6.89 -9.27 5.46
CA LEU A 32 -6.47 -10.65 5.32
C LEU A 32 -7.33 -11.55 6.20
N ALA A 33 -7.80 -12.66 5.64
CA ALA A 33 -8.37 -13.76 6.38
C ALA A 33 -7.22 -14.61 6.96
N VAL A 34 -7.03 -14.56 8.27
CA VAL A 34 -5.95 -15.25 9.00
C VAL A 34 -6.50 -16.51 9.66
N ALA A 35 -5.86 -17.66 9.44
CA ALA A 35 -6.32 -18.93 10.01
C ALA A 35 -6.26 -18.93 11.55
N LEU A 36 -7.29 -19.51 12.18
CA LEU A 36 -7.41 -19.66 13.63
C LEU A 36 -7.31 -21.13 14.06
N MET A 37 -6.88 -21.36 15.30
CA MET A 37 -6.89 -22.71 15.89
C MET A 37 -8.32 -23.25 16.00
N ALA A 38 -9.26 -22.40 16.44
CA ALA A 38 -10.68 -22.68 16.57
C ALA A 38 -11.50 -21.38 16.45
N GLU A 39 -12.82 -21.53 16.33
CA GLU A 39 -13.78 -20.41 16.35
C GLU A 39 -13.55 -19.47 17.57
N PRO A 40 -13.53 -18.14 17.37
CA PRO A 40 -13.35 -17.18 18.46
C PRO A 40 -14.39 -17.33 19.58
N MET A 41 -13.93 -17.39 20.82
CA MET A 41 -14.81 -17.37 21.99
C MET A 41 -14.69 -16.02 22.72
N GLY A 42 -15.59 -15.08 22.37
CA GLY A 42 -15.54 -13.73 22.94
C GLY A 42 -14.37 -12.93 22.36
N ASN A 43 -13.42 -12.52 23.21
CA ASN A 43 -12.23 -11.76 22.80
C ASN A 43 -10.96 -12.63 22.70
N ASP A 44 -11.05 -13.93 23.00
CA ASP A 44 -9.91 -14.84 22.88
C ASP A 44 -9.84 -15.36 21.43
N VAL A 45 -8.78 -14.94 20.73
CA VAL A 45 -8.48 -15.34 19.35
C VAL A 45 -7.07 -15.93 19.35
N GLU A 46 -6.96 -17.18 18.89
CA GLU A 46 -5.67 -17.87 18.78
C GLU A 46 -5.37 -18.16 17.31
N LEU A 47 -4.33 -17.51 16.78
CA LEU A 47 -3.89 -17.72 15.41
C LEU A 47 -3.37 -19.16 15.25
N ARG A 48 -3.70 -19.78 14.12
CA ARG A 48 -3.15 -21.08 13.76
C ARG A 48 -1.72 -20.90 13.26
N MET A 49 -0.77 -21.32 14.10
CA MET A 49 0.66 -21.26 13.81
C MET A 49 1.18 -22.59 13.27
N PHE A 50 2.13 -22.53 12.35
CA PHE A 50 2.78 -23.69 11.75
C PHE A 50 4.29 -23.62 11.94
N PRO A 51 4.98 -24.76 12.18
CA PRO A 51 6.43 -24.79 12.13
C PRO A 51 6.90 -24.58 10.68
N PHE A 52 7.82 -23.65 10.49
CA PHE A 52 8.49 -23.39 9.22
C PHE A 52 9.98 -23.17 9.44
N GLU A 53 10.76 -23.17 8.37
CA GLU A 53 12.19 -22.90 8.46
C GLU A 53 12.43 -21.53 9.11
N GLY A 54 13.09 -21.50 10.26
CA GLY A 54 13.40 -20.27 11.00
C GLY A 54 12.39 -19.83 12.06
N GLY A 55 11.25 -20.50 12.24
CA GLY A 55 10.33 -20.14 13.32
C GLY A 55 8.90 -20.68 13.18
N GLN A 56 7.99 -20.08 13.95
CA GLN A 56 6.55 -20.27 13.75
C GLN A 56 6.05 -19.29 12.71
N VAL A 57 5.09 -19.70 11.89
CA VAL A 57 4.47 -18.84 10.88
C VAL A 57 2.95 -18.91 10.96
N ALA A 58 2.29 -17.76 10.86
CA ALA A 58 0.86 -17.70 10.59
C ALA A 58 0.61 -17.84 9.09
N LEU A 59 -0.62 -18.20 8.72
CA LEU A 59 -1.06 -18.24 7.34
C LEU A 59 -2.27 -17.34 7.15
N ALA A 60 -2.19 -16.47 6.16
CA ALA A 60 -3.28 -15.58 5.80
C ALA A 60 -3.48 -15.48 4.29
N CYS A 61 -4.72 -15.27 3.86
CA CYS A 61 -5.04 -15.02 2.48
C CYS A 61 -5.86 -13.74 2.34
N ASP A 62 -5.79 -13.08 1.19
CA ASP A 62 -6.60 -11.90 0.86
C ASP A 62 -8.05 -12.22 0.46
N SER A 63 -8.44 -13.49 0.58
CA SER A 63 -9.82 -13.97 0.48
C SER A 63 -10.00 -15.28 1.22
N GLU A 64 -11.22 -15.50 1.70
CA GLU A 64 -11.63 -16.71 2.44
C GLU A 64 -11.54 -17.96 1.56
N ASP A 65 -11.94 -17.84 0.29
CA ASP A 65 -11.89 -18.94 -0.68
C ASP A 65 -10.46 -19.48 -0.83
N ARG A 66 -9.47 -18.60 -0.93
CA ARG A 66 -8.05 -19.00 -1.01
C ARG A 66 -7.57 -19.70 0.26
N LEU A 67 -8.03 -19.23 1.41
CA LEU A 67 -7.70 -19.84 2.69
C LEU A 67 -8.27 -21.26 2.76
N ALA A 68 -9.55 -21.42 2.42
CA ALA A 68 -10.22 -22.71 2.41
C ALA A 68 -9.60 -23.67 1.37
N ASP A 69 -9.28 -23.17 0.18
CA ASP A 69 -8.63 -23.93 -0.88
C ASP A 69 -7.25 -24.46 -0.44
N PHE A 70 -6.44 -23.63 0.23
CA PHE A 70 -5.14 -24.06 0.74
C PHE A 70 -5.25 -25.23 1.74
N PHE A 71 -6.24 -25.18 2.64
CA PHE A 71 -6.46 -26.24 3.63
C PHE A 71 -7.30 -27.42 3.10
N GLY A 72 -7.90 -27.30 1.91
CA GLY A 72 -8.83 -28.26 1.35
C GLY A 72 -10.13 -28.42 2.15
N GLN A 73 -10.46 -27.46 3.02
CA GLN A 73 -11.63 -27.47 3.89
C GLN A 73 -11.94 -26.06 4.39
N VAL A 74 -13.14 -25.86 4.95
CA VAL A 74 -13.49 -24.62 5.66
C VAL A 74 -12.60 -24.49 6.90
N VAL A 75 -12.06 -23.30 7.12
CA VAL A 75 -11.18 -22.98 8.24
C VAL A 75 -11.71 -21.75 8.97
N ASP A 76 -11.73 -21.81 10.31
CA ASP A 76 -12.04 -20.64 11.13
C ASP A 76 -10.98 -19.56 10.89
N TYR A 77 -11.42 -18.33 10.66
CA TYR A 77 -10.52 -17.22 10.37
C TYR A 77 -10.99 -15.93 11.05
N ILE A 78 -10.09 -14.96 11.11
CA ILE A 78 -10.42 -13.56 11.44
C ILE A 78 -9.91 -12.65 10.33
N GLY A 79 -10.72 -11.64 9.97
CA GLY A 79 -10.32 -10.56 9.08
C GLY A 79 -9.49 -9.53 9.83
N LEU A 80 -8.24 -9.31 9.42
CA LEU A 80 -7.36 -8.30 9.99
C LEU A 80 -6.66 -7.51 8.89
N PRO A 81 -6.53 -6.17 9.02
CA PRO A 81 -5.61 -5.42 8.16
C PRO A 81 -4.20 -5.98 8.29
N GLY A 82 -3.48 -6.11 7.17
CA GLY A 82 -2.13 -6.67 7.17
C GLY A 82 -1.17 -5.95 8.12
N ARG A 83 -1.31 -4.63 8.30
CA ARG A 83 -0.56 -3.86 9.30
C ARG A 83 -0.79 -4.32 10.74
N VAL A 84 -2.04 -4.65 11.09
CA VAL A 84 -2.40 -5.14 12.43
C VAL A 84 -1.85 -6.55 12.63
N LEU A 85 -1.99 -7.41 11.62
CA LEU A 85 -1.43 -8.76 11.65
C LEU A 85 0.09 -8.75 11.80
N ALA A 86 0.78 -7.86 11.08
CA ALA A 86 2.23 -7.71 11.17
C ALA A 86 2.69 -7.29 12.57
N GLU A 87 1.97 -6.38 13.23
CA GLU A 87 2.26 -5.98 14.61
C GLU A 87 2.08 -7.13 15.60
N LEU A 88 1.01 -7.92 15.46
CA LEU A 88 0.76 -9.09 16.31
C LEU A 88 1.89 -10.12 16.16
N LEU A 89 2.23 -10.48 14.92
CA LEU A 89 3.25 -11.50 14.65
C LEU A 89 4.66 -11.04 15.03
N LYS A 90 4.96 -9.75 14.87
CA LYS A 90 6.20 -9.16 15.39
C LYS A 90 6.34 -9.34 16.89
N ALA A 91 5.27 -9.11 17.65
CA ALA A 91 5.31 -9.25 19.12
C ALA A 91 5.60 -10.71 19.55
N GLU A 92 5.21 -11.68 18.72
CA GLU A 92 5.45 -13.11 18.93
C GLU A 92 6.77 -13.61 18.32
N GLY A 93 7.47 -12.79 17.54
CA GLY A 93 8.65 -13.20 16.77
C GLY A 93 8.34 -14.25 15.70
N ALA A 94 7.11 -14.26 15.19
CA ALA A 94 6.63 -15.20 14.19
C ALA A 94 6.64 -14.60 12.78
N GLY A 95 6.71 -15.46 11.76
CA GLY A 95 6.58 -15.08 10.36
C GLY A 95 5.13 -15.15 9.84
N LEU A 96 4.95 -14.76 8.58
CA LEU A 96 3.67 -14.79 7.88
C LEU A 96 3.84 -15.40 6.48
N LEU A 97 3.02 -16.40 6.16
CA LEU A 97 2.83 -16.89 4.81
C LEU A 97 1.52 -16.31 4.24
N VAL A 98 1.65 -15.54 3.16
CA VAL A 98 0.54 -14.87 2.48
C VAL A 98 0.23 -15.57 1.17
N ASN A 99 -1.04 -15.86 0.91
CA ASN A 99 -1.55 -16.33 -0.39
C ASN A 99 -0.74 -17.48 -1.04
N PRO A 100 -0.42 -18.57 -0.33
CA PRO A 100 0.35 -19.68 -0.90
C PRO A 100 -0.33 -20.28 -2.14
N GLY A 101 0.45 -20.50 -3.19
CA GLY A 101 0.00 -21.02 -4.49
C GLY A 101 -0.58 -19.96 -5.44
N HIS A 102 -0.58 -18.68 -5.06
CA HIS A 102 -1.11 -17.58 -5.88
C HIS A 102 -0.01 -16.61 -6.33
N PRO A 103 -0.27 -15.74 -7.34
CA PRO A 103 0.73 -14.78 -7.83
C PRO A 103 1.31 -13.90 -6.71
N SER A 104 0.47 -13.46 -5.77
CA SER A 104 0.88 -12.68 -4.60
C SER A 104 1.40 -13.52 -3.43
N GLU A 105 1.95 -14.71 -3.66
CA GLU A 105 2.57 -15.51 -2.59
C GLU A 105 3.75 -14.74 -1.98
N MET A 106 3.74 -14.60 -0.65
CA MET A 106 4.81 -13.95 0.09
C MET A 106 5.11 -14.74 1.34
N PHE A 107 6.40 -14.96 1.59
CA PHE A 107 6.86 -15.41 2.90
C PHE A 107 7.57 -14.23 3.57
N LEU A 108 7.04 -13.77 4.69
CA LEU A 108 7.59 -12.67 5.47
C LEU A 108 8.12 -13.27 6.77
N ASP A 109 9.44 -13.30 6.92
CA ASP A 109 10.06 -13.71 8.17
C ASP A 109 9.89 -12.61 9.24
N ALA A 110 10.31 -12.92 10.47
CA ALA A 110 10.20 -12.00 11.60
C ALA A 110 10.94 -10.68 11.35
N ASP A 111 12.10 -10.72 10.69
CA ASP A 111 12.90 -9.53 10.37
C ASP A 111 12.18 -8.63 9.34
N MET A 112 11.53 -9.23 8.34
CA MET A 112 10.75 -8.50 7.35
C MET A 112 9.48 -7.88 7.94
N LEU A 113 8.84 -8.57 8.89
CA LEU A 113 7.73 -8.01 9.66
C LEU A 113 8.18 -6.90 10.61
N ASP A 114 9.35 -7.03 11.23
CA ASP A 114 9.96 -5.97 12.02
C ASP A 114 10.23 -4.72 11.17
N TRP A 115 10.83 -4.91 9.99
CA TRP A 115 11.03 -3.85 9.03
C TRP A 115 9.72 -3.20 8.57
N LEU A 116 8.71 -4.00 8.20
CA LEU A 116 7.40 -3.52 7.75
C LEU A 116 6.74 -2.64 8.82
N THR A 117 6.67 -3.13 10.06
CA THR A 117 6.10 -2.37 11.17
C THR A 117 6.92 -1.11 11.49
N GLY A 118 8.25 -1.17 11.40
CA GLY A 118 9.12 -0.02 11.56
C GLY A 118 8.88 1.07 10.51
N ALA A 119 8.74 0.68 9.24
CA ALA A 119 8.42 1.59 8.15
C ALA A 119 7.05 2.28 8.34
N LEU A 120 6.07 1.56 8.90
CA LEU A 120 4.72 2.08 9.17
C LEU A 120 4.61 2.90 10.47
N ALA A 121 5.55 2.73 11.40
CA ALA A 121 5.56 3.45 12.67
C ALA A 121 6.01 4.91 12.52
N GLY A 122 6.75 5.24 11.46
CA GLY A 122 7.23 6.58 11.19
C GLY A 122 6.10 7.61 11.13
N ALA A 123 6.29 8.73 11.84
CA ALA A 123 5.42 9.89 11.74
C ALA A 123 6.21 11.06 11.15
N PRO A 124 5.69 11.76 10.14
CA PRO A 124 6.37 12.94 9.60
C PRO A 124 6.45 14.03 10.66
N GLU A 125 7.63 14.66 10.79
CA GLU A 125 7.81 15.86 11.60
C GLU A 125 7.28 17.07 10.84
N ALA A 126 6.54 17.93 11.54
CA ALA A 126 5.99 19.15 10.96
C ALA A 126 6.98 20.31 11.15
N ASP A 127 7.35 20.98 10.07
CA ASP A 127 8.18 22.18 10.08
C ASP A 127 7.66 23.22 9.07
N GLU A 128 8.03 24.48 9.27
CA GLU A 128 7.69 25.59 8.38
C GLU A 128 8.94 26.12 7.65
N ALA A 129 8.90 26.09 6.32
CA ALA A 129 10.00 26.59 5.50
C ALA A 129 9.49 27.41 4.31
N HIS A 130 10.27 28.43 3.95
CA HIS A 130 10.06 29.17 2.70
C HIS A 130 10.89 28.53 1.59
N LEU A 131 10.21 27.78 0.73
CA LEU A 131 10.85 26.99 -0.32
C LEU A 131 10.68 27.66 -1.69
N GLN A 132 11.75 27.62 -2.49
CA GLN A 132 11.67 27.99 -3.90
C GLN A 132 11.38 26.74 -4.73
N LEU A 133 10.17 26.67 -5.27
CA LEU A 133 9.72 25.52 -6.06
C LEU A 133 10.19 25.60 -7.50
N ILE A 134 10.60 24.45 -8.05
CA ILE A 134 11.02 24.24 -9.43
C ILE A 134 10.42 22.94 -9.97
N ALA A 135 10.63 22.64 -11.26
CA ALA A 135 10.24 21.34 -11.81
C ALA A 135 10.99 20.20 -11.09
N PRO A 136 10.33 19.05 -10.83
CA PRO A 136 10.98 17.91 -10.20
C PRO A 136 12.08 17.34 -11.10
N ALA A 137 13.10 16.75 -10.48
CA ALA A 137 14.10 16.00 -11.23
C ALA A 137 13.44 14.86 -12.03
N LYS A 138 13.92 14.62 -13.25
CA LYS A 138 13.34 13.61 -14.16
C LYS A 138 13.37 12.21 -13.54
N ASP A 139 14.50 11.79 -13.00
CA ASP A 139 14.66 10.45 -12.42
C ASP A 139 13.71 10.23 -11.23
N THR A 140 13.49 11.25 -10.42
CA THR A 140 12.51 11.21 -9.32
C THR A 140 11.08 11.13 -9.84
N SER A 141 10.76 11.87 -10.91
CA SER A 141 9.44 11.78 -11.54
C SER A 141 9.20 10.38 -12.09
N ASP A 142 10.17 9.80 -12.80
CA ASP A 142 10.07 8.46 -13.38
C ASP A 142 9.95 7.38 -12.28
N ALA A 143 10.65 7.54 -11.15
CA ALA A 143 10.59 6.61 -10.03
C ALA A 143 9.29 6.69 -9.21
N LEU A 144 8.74 7.89 -9.01
CA LEU A 144 7.65 8.11 -8.06
C LEU A 144 6.26 8.29 -8.70
N ALA A 145 6.17 8.63 -9.98
CA ALA A 145 4.89 8.98 -10.61
C ALA A 145 3.83 7.88 -10.47
N GLN A 146 4.13 6.67 -10.93
CA GLN A 146 3.16 5.57 -10.88
C GLN A 146 2.79 5.14 -9.45
N PRO A 147 3.74 4.87 -8.53
CA PRO A 147 3.38 4.44 -7.18
C PRO A 147 2.64 5.53 -6.39
N LEU A 148 3.01 6.80 -6.52
CA LEU A 148 2.27 7.90 -5.89
C LEU A 148 0.87 8.07 -6.50
N ALA A 149 0.71 7.94 -7.82
CA ALA A 149 -0.61 8.01 -8.44
C ALA A 149 -1.56 6.94 -7.90
N ALA A 150 -1.07 5.71 -7.72
CA ALA A 150 -1.86 4.63 -7.12
C ALA A 150 -2.27 4.98 -5.67
N ARG A 151 -1.33 5.47 -4.85
CA ARG A 151 -1.62 5.84 -3.46
C ARG A 151 -2.58 7.02 -3.35
N LEU A 152 -2.43 8.01 -4.22
CA LEU A 152 -3.29 9.21 -4.26
C LEU A 152 -4.70 8.88 -4.75
N ALA A 153 -4.88 7.81 -5.54
CA ALA A 153 -6.20 7.34 -5.95
C ALA A 153 -7.05 6.88 -4.75
N ASP A 154 -6.44 6.31 -3.71
CA ASP A 154 -7.13 5.94 -2.46
C ASP A 154 -7.57 7.17 -1.64
N MET A 155 -7.03 8.36 -1.96
CA MET A 155 -7.32 9.62 -1.27
C MET A 155 -8.36 10.49 -2.01
N ARG A 156 -8.96 9.98 -3.10
CA ARG A 156 -10.03 10.70 -3.82
C ARG A 156 -11.16 11.09 -2.88
N GLY A 157 -11.63 12.33 -2.99
CA GLY A 157 -12.67 12.89 -2.12
C GLY A 157 -12.14 13.41 -0.77
N LEU A 158 -10.88 13.14 -0.41
CA LEU A 158 -10.20 13.77 0.74
C LEU A 158 -9.34 14.98 0.32
N ILE A 159 -8.90 14.99 -0.93
CA ILE A 159 -8.04 16.02 -1.53
C ILE A 159 -8.60 16.42 -2.90
N THR A 160 -8.31 17.64 -3.35
CA THR A 160 -8.75 18.15 -4.66
C THR A 160 -7.65 18.15 -5.72
N GLY A 161 -6.39 17.96 -5.31
CA GLY A 161 -5.26 17.90 -6.21
C GLY A 161 -3.99 17.43 -5.51
N ALA A 162 -3.04 16.93 -6.30
CA ALA A 162 -1.71 16.60 -5.83
C ALA A 162 -0.68 16.88 -6.93
N ALA A 163 0.54 17.25 -6.52
CA ALA A 163 1.63 17.49 -7.45
C ALA A 163 3.00 17.21 -6.85
N LEU A 164 3.92 16.72 -7.66
CA LEU A 164 5.33 16.58 -7.32
C LEU A 164 6.13 17.74 -7.91
N VAL A 165 6.90 18.42 -7.06
CA VAL A 165 7.80 19.52 -7.44
C VAL A 165 9.21 19.28 -6.91
N GLY A 166 10.19 19.93 -7.53
CA GLY A 166 11.53 20.05 -6.97
C GLY A 166 11.63 21.29 -6.08
N VAL A 167 12.58 21.26 -5.15
CA VAL A 167 12.96 22.41 -4.32
C VAL A 167 14.38 22.82 -4.72
N ALA A 168 14.56 24.10 -5.05
CA ALA A 168 15.88 24.61 -5.41
C ALA A 168 16.80 24.64 -4.17
N GLY A 169 17.99 24.07 -4.29
CA GLY A 169 19.11 24.32 -3.38
C GLY A 169 20.30 24.95 -4.10
N GLN A 170 21.46 24.92 -3.46
CA GLN A 170 22.62 25.73 -3.87
C GLN A 170 23.14 25.42 -5.30
N ASP A 171 22.98 24.17 -5.78
CA ASP A 171 23.50 23.71 -7.09
C ASP A 171 22.42 23.21 -8.08
N GLY A 172 21.12 23.35 -7.77
CA GLY A 172 20.04 22.78 -8.58
C GLY A 172 18.85 22.29 -7.75
N THR A 173 18.21 21.18 -8.14
CA THR A 173 17.19 20.53 -7.28
C THR A 173 17.90 19.90 -6.09
N ALA A 174 17.62 20.38 -4.88
CA ALA A 174 18.19 19.85 -3.65
C ALA A 174 17.32 18.78 -3.00
N SER A 175 16.00 18.85 -3.16
CA SER A 175 15.03 17.89 -2.64
C SER A 175 13.72 18.00 -3.43
N HIS A 176 12.70 17.23 -3.02
CA HIS A 176 11.37 17.27 -3.64
C HIS A 176 10.27 17.50 -2.61
N LEU A 177 9.12 17.95 -3.11
CA LEU A 177 7.95 18.21 -2.29
C LEU A 177 6.72 17.63 -2.97
N LEU A 178 5.96 16.82 -2.24
CA LEU A 178 4.63 16.38 -2.62
C LEU A 178 3.61 17.38 -2.08
N LEU A 179 3.07 18.21 -2.97
CA LEU A 179 2.06 19.22 -2.67
C LEU A 179 0.67 18.59 -2.72
N ILE A 180 -0.09 18.76 -1.64
CA ILE A 180 -1.46 18.27 -1.50
C ILE A 180 -2.41 19.45 -1.39
N ALA A 181 -3.41 19.50 -2.28
CA ALA A 181 -4.38 20.58 -2.34
C ALA A 181 -5.76 20.16 -1.84
N GLY A 182 -6.47 21.08 -1.17
CA GLY A 182 -7.85 20.91 -0.75
C GLY A 182 -8.09 19.88 0.37
N ALA A 183 -7.04 19.52 1.12
CA ALA A 183 -7.17 18.67 2.29
C ALA A 183 -7.71 19.46 3.50
N GLU A 184 -8.77 18.97 4.13
CA GLU A 184 -9.27 19.53 5.40
C GLU A 184 -8.16 19.54 6.47
N ALA A 185 -7.94 20.69 7.14
CA ALA A 185 -6.86 20.87 8.11
C ALA A 185 -6.83 19.76 9.20
N ALA A 186 -8.01 19.33 9.68
CA ALA A 186 -8.13 18.26 10.68
C ALA A 186 -7.65 16.88 10.18
N ARG A 187 -7.62 16.66 8.85
CA ARG A 187 -7.19 15.40 8.22
C ARG A 187 -5.75 15.43 7.74
N GLN A 188 -5.13 16.60 7.64
CA GLN A 188 -3.76 16.77 7.14
C GLN A 188 -2.73 15.85 7.85
N PRO A 189 -2.73 15.71 9.19
CA PRO A 189 -1.78 14.80 9.84
C PRO A 189 -1.93 13.34 9.41
N GLN A 190 -3.16 12.88 9.19
CA GLN A 190 -3.45 11.50 8.76
C GLN A 190 -3.06 11.29 7.30
N ILE A 191 -3.32 12.27 6.43
CA ILE A 191 -2.91 12.24 5.03
C ILE A 191 -1.38 12.26 4.92
N ALA A 192 -0.71 13.14 5.68
CA ALA A 192 0.75 13.23 5.71
C ALA A 192 1.36 11.90 6.17
N LYS A 193 0.82 11.29 7.24
CA LYS A 193 1.25 9.96 7.68
C LYS A 193 1.08 8.92 6.59
N ALA A 194 -0.10 8.84 5.97
CA ALA A 194 -0.38 7.84 4.93
C ALA A 194 0.51 7.98 3.68
N LEU A 195 0.94 9.20 3.35
CA LEU A 195 1.88 9.48 2.27
C LEU A 195 3.33 9.22 2.67
N ALA A 196 3.73 9.55 3.91
CA ALA A 196 5.05 9.25 4.45
C ALA A 196 5.28 7.73 4.53
N GLU A 197 4.28 6.98 5.00
CA GLU A 197 4.27 5.51 4.97
C GLU A 197 4.53 5.03 3.54
N ALA A 198 3.77 5.53 2.54
CA ALA A 198 3.96 5.13 1.16
C ALA A 198 5.36 5.45 0.62
N LEU A 199 5.89 6.65 0.90
CA LEU A 199 7.24 7.07 0.52
C LEU A 199 8.33 6.21 1.14
N ALA A 200 8.13 5.68 2.36
CA ALA A 200 9.08 4.79 3.02
C ALA A 200 9.30 3.46 2.27
N PHE A 201 8.34 3.05 1.43
CA PHE A 201 8.45 1.89 0.55
C PHE A 201 8.98 2.23 -0.85
N LEU A 202 9.28 3.49 -1.16
CA LEU A 202 9.75 3.88 -2.50
C LEU A 202 11.27 4.05 -2.52
N PRO A 203 11.91 3.99 -3.71
CA PRO A 203 13.33 4.25 -3.83
C PRO A 203 13.70 5.60 -3.20
N PRO A 204 14.78 5.67 -2.39
CA PRO A 204 15.19 6.92 -1.77
C PRO A 204 15.56 7.94 -2.84
N GLN A 205 15.11 9.18 -2.63
CA GLN A 205 15.38 10.28 -3.54
C GLN A 205 16.51 11.16 -3.01
N PRO A 206 17.38 11.72 -3.89
CA PRO A 206 18.36 12.71 -3.48
C PRO A 206 17.68 13.88 -2.74
N GLY A 207 18.09 14.10 -1.50
CA GLY A 207 17.52 15.16 -0.64
C GLY A 207 16.15 14.87 -0.04
N GLY A 208 15.56 13.71 -0.31
CA GLY A 208 14.28 13.31 0.25
C GLY A 208 13.06 13.93 -0.45
N VAL A 209 11.88 13.52 0.04
CA VAL A 209 10.58 14.00 -0.44
C VAL A 209 9.76 14.41 0.77
N ASP A 210 9.54 15.71 0.92
CA ASP A 210 8.67 16.25 1.97
C ASP A 210 7.22 16.30 1.49
N ILE A 211 6.28 16.49 2.43
CA ILE A 211 4.86 16.63 2.14
C ILE A 211 4.40 18.00 2.64
N SER A 212 3.68 18.75 1.81
CA SER A 212 3.12 20.04 2.21
C SER A 212 1.70 20.21 1.69
N PHE A 213 0.90 20.93 2.46
CA PHE A 213 -0.49 21.23 2.14
C PHE A 213 -0.61 22.66 1.63
N THR A 214 -1.39 22.86 0.58
CA THR A 214 -1.54 24.17 -0.06
C THR A 214 -2.96 24.41 -0.54
N ASP A 215 -3.42 25.65 -0.42
CA ASP A 215 -4.66 26.13 -1.04
C ASP A 215 -4.40 26.81 -2.40
N ASN A 216 -3.12 26.95 -2.78
CA ASN A 216 -2.70 27.67 -3.97
C ASN A 216 -2.58 26.76 -5.20
N ALA A 217 -2.70 27.37 -6.38
CA ALA A 217 -2.41 26.70 -7.64
C ALA A 217 -0.95 26.22 -7.68
N VAL A 218 -0.76 25.01 -8.21
CA VAL A 218 0.54 24.35 -8.30
C VAL A 218 1.49 25.12 -9.23
N ALA A 219 2.78 25.20 -8.85
CA ALA A 219 3.82 25.89 -9.61
C ALA A 219 3.92 25.40 -11.08
N PRO A 220 4.27 26.28 -12.04
CA PRO A 220 4.56 25.88 -13.41
C PRO A 220 5.69 24.84 -13.46
N GLY A 221 5.48 23.75 -14.22
CA GLY A 221 6.47 22.67 -14.38
C GLY A 221 6.39 21.55 -13.34
N ALA A 222 5.40 21.58 -12.44
CA ALA A 222 5.10 20.47 -11.56
C ALA A 222 4.59 19.25 -12.33
N LEU A 223 4.86 18.05 -11.80
CA LEU A 223 4.19 16.83 -12.23
C LEU A 223 2.84 16.74 -11.50
N LEU A 224 1.74 16.87 -12.25
CA LEU A 224 0.39 16.82 -11.71
C LEU A 224 -0.13 15.39 -11.67
N PHE A 225 -0.78 15.01 -10.57
CA PHE A 225 -1.46 13.73 -10.46
C PHE A 225 -2.94 13.89 -10.81
N ASP A 226 -3.42 13.05 -11.74
CA ASP A 226 -4.83 13.02 -12.10
C ASP A 226 -5.63 12.25 -11.05
N LEU A 227 -6.54 12.95 -10.37
CA LEU A 227 -7.43 12.38 -9.37
C LEU A 227 -8.81 12.05 -9.94
N THR A 228 -9.03 12.23 -11.25
CA THR A 228 -10.28 11.88 -11.91
C THR A 228 -10.55 10.39 -11.70
N PRO A 229 -11.75 10.00 -11.22
CA PRO A 229 -12.12 8.60 -11.12
C PRO A 229 -12.04 7.93 -12.50
N PRO A 230 -11.50 6.71 -12.61
CA PRO A 230 -11.56 5.97 -13.87
C PRO A 230 -13.02 5.77 -14.27
N GLU A 231 -13.33 5.90 -15.56
CA GLU A 231 -14.66 5.57 -16.06
C GLU A 231 -14.98 4.10 -15.77
N GLU A 232 -16.13 3.84 -15.15
CA GLU A 232 -16.59 2.47 -14.94
C GLU A 232 -16.72 1.78 -16.30
N PRO A 233 -16.13 0.59 -16.50
CA PRO A 233 -16.33 -0.16 -17.73
C PRO A 233 -17.82 -0.46 -17.89
N VAL A 234 -18.43 0.10 -18.94
CA VAL A 234 -19.83 -0.14 -19.28
C VAL A 234 -19.99 -1.64 -19.53
N GLN A 235 -20.60 -2.35 -18.57
CA GLN A 235 -20.89 -3.76 -18.75
C GLN A 235 -21.79 -3.92 -19.98
N PRO A 236 -21.41 -4.73 -20.98
CA PRO A 236 -22.25 -4.97 -22.14
C PRO A 236 -23.55 -5.60 -21.66
N LYS A 237 -24.68 -4.93 -21.92
CA LYS A 237 -26.02 -5.48 -21.64
C LYS A 237 -26.11 -6.83 -22.33
N SER A 238 -26.33 -7.89 -21.56
CA SER A 238 -26.51 -9.23 -22.10
C SER A 238 -27.63 -9.23 -23.14
N PRO A 239 -27.44 -9.90 -24.30
CA PRO A 239 -28.50 -9.99 -25.28
C PRO A 239 -29.71 -10.69 -24.66
N LYS A 240 -30.90 -10.10 -24.82
CA LYS A 240 -32.16 -10.74 -24.45
C LYS A 240 -32.23 -12.12 -25.12
N GLY A 241 -32.64 -13.12 -24.35
CA GLY A 241 -32.50 -14.55 -24.60
C GLY A 241 -32.92 -15.08 -25.98
N PRO A 242 -32.60 -16.34 -26.28
CA PRO A 242 -32.65 -16.89 -27.63
C PRO A 242 -34.06 -16.84 -28.24
N PRO A 243 -34.17 -16.77 -29.58
CA PRO A 243 -35.46 -16.67 -30.26
C PRO A 243 -36.30 -17.92 -29.99
N ILE A 244 -37.55 -17.73 -29.57
CA ILE A 244 -38.52 -18.82 -29.49
C ILE A 244 -38.91 -19.19 -30.93
N LEU A 245 -38.41 -20.31 -31.41
CA LEU A 245 -38.84 -20.90 -32.69
C LEU A 245 -40.23 -21.54 -32.49
N ARG A 246 -41.21 -21.09 -33.30
CA ARG A 246 -42.53 -21.72 -33.43
C ARG A 246 -42.53 -22.72 -34.58
#